data_AF-A0AAV4LID2-F1
#
_entry.id   AF-A0AAV4LID2-F1
#
_cell.length_a   1.000
_cell.length_b   1.000
_cell.length_c   1.000
_cell.angle_alpha   90.00
_cell.angle_beta   90.00
_cell.angle_gamma   90.00
#
_symmetry.space_group_name_H-M   'P 1'
#
loop_
_entity.id
_entity.type
_entity.pdbx_description
1 polymer ?
#
loop_
_entity_poly.entity_id
_entity_poly.type
_entity_poly.pdbx_seq_one_letter_code
_entity_poly.pdbx_strand_id
1 'polypeptide(L)'
;MAQQQVQQLQITESTKRMQYILEEMEGIANQLLASPHTENKNQGKRLMQVMQKLDYERQTIHEIVNNGRPYVSQAEKDIGSKVQEAIQGASQI
;
A
#
# COMPACT_ATOMS: atom_id res chain seq x y z
N MET A 1 -1.73 24.21 -9.81
CA MET A 1 -0.49 23.45 -10.05
C MET A 1 0.29 23.15 -8.78
N ALA A 2 0.59 24.13 -7.90
CA ALA A 2 1.35 23.87 -6.67
C ALA A 2 0.68 22.89 -5.67
N GLN A 3 -0.64 22.97 -5.46
CA GLN A 3 -1.36 22.07 -4.53
C GLN A 3 -1.33 20.59 -4.97
N GLN A 4 -1.50 20.31 -6.26
CA GLN A 4 -1.42 18.95 -6.78
C GLN A 4 -0.03 18.33 -6.58
N GLN A 5 1.04 19.11 -6.76
CA GLN A 5 2.41 18.64 -6.50
C GLN A 5 2.63 18.31 -5.02
N VAL A 6 2.14 19.16 -4.11
CA VAL A 6 2.21 18.90 -2.65
C VAL A 6 1.48 17.60 -2.29
N GLN A 7 0.32 17.33 -2.90
CA GLN A 7 -0.46 16.13 -2.60
C GLN A 7 0.18 14.86 -3.16
N GLN A 8 0.73 14.89 -4.37
CA GLN A 8 1.50 13.75 -4.90
C GLN A 8 2.70 13.41 -3.99
N LEU A 9 3.39 14.43 -3.46
CA LEU A 9 4.45 14.24 -2.47
C LEU A 9 3.92 13.60 -1.19
N GLN A 10 2.78 14.06 -0.66
CA GLN A 10 2.16 13.46 0.53
C GLN A 10 1.77 12.00 0.33
N ILE A 11 1.20 11.66 -0.83
CA ILE A 11 0.86 10.27 -1.17
C ILE A 11 2.14 9.43 -1.28
N THR A 12 3.18 9.96 -1.94
CA THR A 12 4.49 9.30 -2.03
C THR A 12 5.07 9.03 -0.65
N GLU A 13 5.11 10.02 0.24
CA GLU A 13 5.56 9.84 1.63
C GLU A 13 4.69 8.83 2.39
N SER A 14 3.38 8.81 2.15
CA SER A 14 2.48 7.79 2.71
C SER A 14 2.86 6.39 2.24
N THR A 15 3.16 6.19 0.95
CA THR A 15 3.62 4.89 0.43
C THR A 15 4.94 4.44 1.04
N LYS A 16 5.86 5.37 1.35
CA LYS A 16 7.11 5.05 2.06
C LYS A 16 6.84 4.62 3.51
N ARG A 17 5.94 5.31 4.23
CA ARG A 17 5.53 4.89 5.58
C ARG A 17 4.87 3.51 5.58
N MET A 18 4.03 3.21 4.58
CA MET A 18 3.44 1.89 4.43
C MET A 18 4.50 0.81 4.22
N GLN A 19 5.55 1.08 3.44
CA GLN A 19 6.68 0.16 3.26
C GLN A 19 7.35 -0.17 4.60
N TYR A 20 7.65 0.85 5.41
CA TYR A 20 8.24 0.66 6.74
C TYR A 20 7.35 -0.21 7.65
N ILE A 21 6.05 0.07 7.68
CA ILE A 21 5.09 -0.72 8.48
C ILE A 21 5.05 -2.18 7.99
N LEU A 22 5.11 -2.42 6.68
CA LEU A 22 5.15 -3.77 6.11
C LEU A 22 6.41 -4.52 6.57
N GLU A 23 7.57 -3.87 6.59
CA GLU A 23 8.83 -4.46 7.09
C GLU A 23 8.74 -4.82 8.58
N GLU A 24 8.12 -3.96 9.41
CA GLU A 24 7.88 -4.29 10.83
C GLU A 24 6.92 -5.48 10.98
N MET A 25 5.84 -5.52 10.19
CA MET A 25 4.90 -6.64 10.16
C MET A 25 5.56 -7.94 9.69
N GLU A 26 6.56 -7.87 8.82
CA GLU A 26 7.34 -9.02 8.37
C GLU A 26 8.09 -9.67 9.54
N GLY A 27 8.69 -8.83 10.39
CA GLY A 27 9.34 -9.28 11.63
C GLY A 27 8.36 -10.05 12.53
N ILE A 28 7.15 -9.53 12.71
CA ILE A 28 6.10 -10.19 13.50
C ILE A 28 5.66 -11.51 12.85
N ALA A 29 5.43 -11.52 11.53
CA ALA A 29 5.05 -12.73 10.80
C ALA A 29 6.12 -13.83 10.93
N ASN A 30 7.39 -13.47 10.80
CA ASN A 30 8.51 -14.39 10.95
C ASN A 30 8.60 -14.96 12.37
N GLN A 31 8.37 -14.15 13.41
CA GLN A 31 8.29 -14.64 14.79
C GLN A 31 7.15 -15.64 15.00
N LEU A 32 5.97 -15.36 14.44
CA LEU A 32 4.82 -16.26 14.49
C LEU A 32 5.08 -17.59 13.76
N LEU A 33 5.75 -17.55 12.62
CA LEU A 33 6.13 -18.73 11.83
C LEU A 33 7.19 -19.60 12.52
N ALA A 34 8.10 -18.98 13.27
CA ALA A 34 9.11 -19.67 14.06
C ALA A 34 8.53 -20.34 15.32
N SER A 35 7.33 -19.96 15.74
CA SER A 35 6.67 -20.53 16.93
C SER A 35 6.45 -22.04 16.77
N PRO A 36 6.63 -22.85 17.83
CA PRO A 36 6.32 -24.29 17.78
C PRO A 36 4.82 -24.57 17.68
N HIS A 37 3.96 -23.61 18.02
CA HIS A 37 2.51 -23.78 18.01
C HIS A 37 1.93 -23.62 16.60
N THR A 38 1.18 -24.63 16.14
CA THR A 38 0.55 -24.64 14.81
C THR A 38 -0.37 -23.44 14.57
N GLU A 39 -1.09 -22.99 15.60
CA GLU A 39 -1.96 -21.81 15.49
C GLU A 39 -1.17 -20.54 15.14
N ASN A 40 -0.06 -20.29 15.84
CA ASN A 40 0.81 -19.15 15.56
C ASN A 40 1.39 -19.22 14.14
N LYS A 41 1.78 -20.41 13.67
CA LYS A 41 2.23 -20.59 12.28
C LYS A 41 1.13 -20.23 11.27
N ASN A 42 -0.11 -20.61 11.54
CA ASN A 42 -1.24 -20.27 10.68
C ASN A 42 -1.52 -18.77 10.69
N GLN A 43 -1.42 -18.12 11.85
CA GLN A 43 -1.54 -16.66 11.97
C GLN A 43 -0.41 -15.95 11.20
N GLY A 44 0.84 -16.42 11.30
CA GLY A 44 1.97 -15.89 10.54
C GLY A 44 1.78 -16.00 9.03
N LYS A 45 1.30 -17.15 8.53
CA LYS A 45 0.97 -17.33 7.10
C LYS A 45 -0.13 -16.37 6.64
N ARG A 46 -1.18 -16.20 7.46
CA ARG A 46 -2.28 -15.28 7.14
C ARG A 46 -1.80 -13.83 7.15
N LEU A 47 -0.93 -13.46 8.07
CA LEU A 47 -0.31 -12.15 8.13
C LEU A 47 0.51 -11.87 6.87
N MET A 48 1.36 -12.80 6.43
CA MET A 48 2.09 -12.70 5.17
C MET A 48 1.18 -12.47 3.96
N GLN A 49 0.05 -13.21 3.88
CA GLN A 49 -0.90 -13.04 2.78
C GLN A 49 -1.55 -11.66 2.77
N VAL A 50 -1.85 -11.10 3.94
CA VAL A 50 -2.39 -9.73 4.05
C VAL A 50 -1.33 -8.72 3.64
N MET A 51 -0.09 -8.89 4.11
CA MET A 51 1.02 -8.01 3.73
C MET A 51 1.30 -8.02 2.23
N GLN A 52 1.24 -9.18 1.57
CA GLN A 52 1.39 -9.27 0.11
C GLN A 52 0.34 -8.45 -0.64
N LYS A 53 -0.92 -8.46 -0.16
CA LYS A 53 -1.98 -7.64 -0.76
C LYS A 53 -1.72 -6.15 -0.52
N LEU A 54 -1.33 -5.78 0.68
CA LEU A 54 -1.02 -4.39 1.03
C LEU A 54 0.20 -3.85 0.25
N ASP A 55 1.25 -4.65 0.07
CA ASP A 55 2.41 -4.25 -0.73
C ASP A 55 2.03 -4.08 -2.20
N TYR A 56 1.21 -4.97 -2.76
CA TYR A 56 0.67 -4.81 -4.11
C TYR A 56 -0.12 -3.50 -4.28
N GLU A 57 -1.03 -3.18 -3.34
CA GLU A 57 -1.79 -1.92 -3.37
C GLU A 57 -0.87 -0.70 -3.22
N ARG A 58 0.12 -0.75 -2.32
CA ARG A 58 1.12 0.31 -2.12
C ARG A 58 1.92 0.56 -3.41
N GLN A 59 2.44 -0.49 -4.06
CA GLN A 59 3.17 -0.39 -5.32
C GLN A 59 2.29 0.21 -6.42
N THR A 60 1.05 -0.25 -6.52
CA THR A 60 0.07 0.27 -7.48
C THR A 60 -0.16 1.78 -7.29
N ILE A 61 -0.37 2.23 -6.04
CA ILE A 61 -0.50 3.66 -5.72
C ILE A 61 0.75 4.43 -6.15
N HIS A 62 1.93 3.91 -5.82
CA HIS A 62 3.20 4.56 -6.14
C HIS A 62 3.40 4.72 -7.65
N GLU A 63 3.12 3.68 -8.44
CA GLU A 63 3.22 3.72 -9.90
C GLU A 63 2.20 4.66 -10.55
N ILE A 64 0.97 4.70 -10.05
CA ILE A 64 -0.08 5.59 -10.57
C ILE A 64 0.30 7.05 -10.34
N VAL A 65 0.80 7.38 -9.15
CA VAL A 65 1.20 8.75 -8.80
C VAL A 65 2.44 9.20 -9.56
N ASN A 66 3.45 8.35 -9.69
CA ASN A 66 4.75 8.76 -10.23
C ASN A 66 4.91 8.54 -11.74
N ASN A 67 4.29 7.49 -12.29
CA ASN A 67 4.57 7.05 -13.66
C ASN A 67 3.35 7.16 -14.59
N GLY A 68 2.16 7.51 -14.09
CA GLY A 68 0.94 7.60 -14.90
C GLY A 68 0.61 6.30 -15.64
N ARG A 69 0.98 5.15 -15.04
CA ARG A 69 0.87 3.82 -15.65
C ARG A 69 -0.61 3.52 -15.98
N PRO A 70 -0.92 2.97 -17.16
CA PRO A 70 -2.27 2.52 -17.48
C PRO A 70 -2.68 1.31 -16.63
N TYR A 71 -3.92 1.31 -16.17
CA TYR A 71 -4.48 0.22 -15.37
C TYR A 71 -4.59 -1.08 -16.19
N VAL A 72 -4.01 -2.17 -15.70
CA VAL A 72 -4.09 -3.49 -16.36
C VAL A 72 -5.14 -4.40 -15.73
N SER A 73 -5.72 -4.01 -14.59
CA SER A 73 -6.79 -4.74 -13.93
C SER A 73 -7.86 -3.80 -13.35
N GLN A 74 -9.05 -4.36 -13.08
CA GLN A 74 -10.13 -3.61 -12.41
C GLN A 74 -9.71 -3.15 -11.00
N ALA A 75 -8.95 -3.97 -10.27
CA ALA A 75 -8.43 -3.60 -8.95
C ALA A 75 -7.48 -2.40 -9.02
N GLU A 76 -6.56 -2.37 -9.99
CA GLU A 76 -5.68 -1.21 -10.20
C GLU A 76 -6.48 0.04 -10.59
N LYS A 77 -7.52 -0.11 -11.41
CA LYS A 77 -8.42 0.99 -11.79
C LYS A 77 -9.17 1.57 -10.59
N ASP A 78 -9.66 0.72 -9.70
CA ASP A 78 -10.38 1.16 -8.49
C ASP A 78 -9.43 1.90 -7.53
N ILE A 79 -8.21 1.40 -7.35
CA ILE A 79 -7.15 2.07 -6.57
C ILE A 79 -6.81 3.42 -7.20
N GLY A 80 -6.56 3.45 -8.51
CA GLY A 80 -6.21 4.66 -9.22
C GLY A 80 -7.30 5.73 -9.19
N SER A 81 -8.56 5.33 -9.30
CA SER A 81 -9.70 6.24 -9.20
C SER A 81 -9.75 6.89 -7.81
N LYS A 82 -9.58 6.10 -6.73
CA LYS A 82 -9.51 6.63 -5.36
C LYS A 82 -8.31 7.55 -5.13
N VAL A 83 -7.15 7.23 -5.71
CA VAL A 83 -5.96 8.09 -5.66
C VAL A 83 -6.22 9.42 -6.38
N GLN A 84 -6.83 9.38 -7.57
CA GLN A 84 -7.19 10.59 -8.30
C GLN A 84 -8.25 11.40 -7.57
N GLU A 85 -9.26 10.77 -6.97
CA GLU A 85 -10.24 11.42 -6.10
C GLU A 85 -9.57 12.08 -4.90
N ALA A 86 -8.59 11.44 -4.26
CA ALA A 86 -7.84 12.05 -3.16
C ALA A 86 -7.04 13.29 -3.60
N ILE A 87 -6.46 13.25 -4.81
CA ILE A 87 -5.73 14.38 -5.40
C ILE A 87 -6.69 15.51 -5.85
N GLN A 88 -7.90 15.18 -6.29
CA GLN A 88 -8.87 16.16 -6.80
C GLN A 88 -9.77 16.75 -5.71
N GLY A 89 -10.26 15.92 -4.79
CA GLY A 89 -11.18 16.28 -3.71
C GLY A 89 -10.57 17.28 -2.72
N ALA A 90 -9.26 17.26 -2.53
CA ALA A 90 -8.54 18.25 -1.72
C ALA A 90 -8.35 19.61 -2.43
N SER A 91 -8.77 19.75 -3.69
CA SER A 91 -8.73 21.03 -4.43
C SER A 91 -10.03 21.83 -4.34
N GLN A 92 -11.08 21.31 -3.68
CA GLN A 92 -12.39 21.96 -3.51
C GLN A 92 -12.65 22.48 -2.08
N ILE A 93 -11.66 22.41 -1.18
CA ILE A 93 -11.69 22.97 0.19
C ILE A 93 -10.61 24.06 0.27
#